data_AF-A0AAV2QHY9-F1
#
_entry.id   AF-A0AAV2QHY9-F1
#
_cell.length_a   1.000
_cell.length_b   1.000
_cell.length_c   1.000
_cell.angle_alpha   90.00
_cell.angle_beta   90.00
_cell.angle_gamma   90.00
#
_symmetry.space_group_name_H-M   'P 1'
#
loop_
_entity.id
_entity.type
_entity.pdbx_description
1 polymer ?
#
loop_
_entity_poly.entity_id
_entity_poly.type
_entity_poly.pdbx_seq_one_letter_code
_entity_poly.pdbx_strand_id
1 'polypeptide(L)'
;MFHFWHCSLGRQVLTTGFARCCVVNRYIRKIFEKIINSRLRHHLEENNLYNTQQYGFRQGKSTTHVTNMIHECVKHNSAQGFKTAILSKDVQKAFDTVWHSGLIWKIHNRFNLPMPIKK
;
A
#
# COMPACT_ATOMS: atom_id res chain seq x y z
N MET A 1 34.83 -18.34 -15.74
CA MET A 1 35.27 -17.96 -17.10
C MET A 1 34.39 -16.80 -17.54
N PHE A 2 34.93 -15.59 -17.37
CA PHE A 2 34.36 -14.36 -17.90
C PHE A 2 34.28 -14.49 -19.42
N HIS A 3 33.17 -14.09 -20.03
CA HIS A 3 33.24 -13.61 -21.41
C HIS A 3 32.27 -12.44 -21.59
N PHE A 4 32.91 -11.29 -21.74
CA PHE A 4 32.39 -10.00 -22.16
C PHE A 4 31.73 -10.14 -23.55
N TRP A 5 30.57 -9.53 -23.75
CA TRP A 5 30.21 -9.00 -25.07
C TRP A 5 29.71 -7.58 -24.89
N HIS A 6 30.50 -6.64 -25.40
CA HIS A 6 30.17 -5.24 -25.54
C HIS A 6 29.39 -5.13 -26.85
N CYS A 7 28.14 -4.68 -26.82
CA CYS A 7 27.51 -4.14 -28.03
C CYS A 7 26.56 -2.99 -27.70
N SER A 8 26.96 -1.86 -28.27
CA SER A 8 26.36 -0.54 -28.37
C SER A 8 24.85 -0.51 -28.69
N LEU A 9 24.16 0.43 -28.02
CA LEU A 9 22.96 1.15 -28.49
C LEU A 9 21.83 0.33 -29.13
N GLY A 10 20.82 0.04 -28.32
CA GLY A 10 19.52 -0.44 -28.80
C GLY A 10 18.47 -0.30 -27.73
N ARG A 11 17.89 0.90 -27.59
CA ARG A 11 16.77 1.17 -26.68
C ARG A 11 15.54 0.41 -27.18
N GLN A 12 15.33 -0.80 -26.69
CA GLN A 12 14.05 -1.50 -26.76
C GLN A 12 13.69 -2.00 -25.37
N VAL A 13 12.71 -1.34 -24.74
CA VAL A 13 11.88 -1.97 -23.73
C VAL A 13 10.45 -1.83 -24.23
N LEU A 14 10.00 -2.89 -24.90
CA LEU A 14 8.59 -3.20 -25.12
C LEU A 14 8.03 -3.76 -23.81
N THR A 15 7.06 -3.08 -23.19
CA THR A 15 5.92 -3.70 -22.50
C THR A 15 4.79 -2.68 -22.29
N THR A 16 3.74 -2.83 -23.09
CA THR A 16 2.31 -2.72 -22.73
C THR A 16 1.84 -1.58 -21.81
N GLY A 17 1.26 -0.55 -22.43
CA GLY A 17 -0.12 -0.12 -22.16
C GLY A 17 -0.43 0.68 -20.89
N PHE A 18 -0.19 2.00 -20.90
CA PHE A 18 -1.11 3.08 -20.48
C PHE A 18 -0.40 4.46 -20.44
N ALA A 19 0.42 4.79 -21.44
CA ALA A 19 1.02 6.12 -21.53
C ALA A 19 0.24 6.97 -22.54
N ARG A 20 -0.94 7.47 -22.16
CA ARG A 20 -1.56 8.58 -22.89
C ARG A 20 -1.11 9.91 -22.31
N CYS A 21 -0.64 10.74 -23.23
CA CYS A 21 -0.11 12.08 -23.11
C CYS A 21 -0.99 13.00 -22.24
N CYS A 22 -0.46 13.45 -21.10
CA CYS A 22 -0.98 14.53 -20.26
C CYS A 22 0.09 14.90 -19.20
N VAL A 23 1.28 15.35 -19.64
CA VAL A 23 2.42 15.54 -18.72
C VAL A 23 2.14 16.63 -17.68
N VAL A 24 1.38 17.68 -18.03
CA VAL A 24 1.03 18.79 -17.11
C VAL A 24 0.02 18.37 -16.03
N ASN A 25 -0.99 17.57 -16.38
CA ASN A 25 -1.97 17.03 -15.41
C ASN A 25 -1.29 16.08 -14.41
N ARG A 26 -0.31 15.29 -14.85
CA ARG A 26 0.35 14.29 -14.00
C ARG A 26 1.05 14.90 -12.78
N TYR A 27 1.67 16.07 -12.91
CA TYR A 27 2.34 16.74 -11.80
C TYR A 27 1.33 17.32 -10.80
N ILE A 28 0.32 18.02 -11.30
CA ILE A 28 -0.74 18.61 -10.46
C ILE A 28 -1.49 17.50 -9.70
N ARG A 29 -1.85 16.40 -10.39
CA ARG A 29 -2.46 15.23 -9.76
C ARG A 29 -1.59 14.65 -8.66
N LYS A 30 -0.29 14.46 -8.91
CA LYS A 30 0.65 13.93 -7.90
C LYS A 30 0.79 14.86 -6.70
N ILE A 31 0.81 16.18 -6.91
CA ILE A 31 0.87 17.16 -5.83
C ILE A 31 -0.42 17.08 -5.00
N PHE A 32 -1.58 17.07 -5.65
CA PHE A 32 -2.86 16.99 -4.97
C PHE A 32 -3.01 15.68 -4.18
N GLU A 33 -2.60 14.55 -4.77
CA GLU A 33 -2.56 13.24 -4.12
C GLU A 33 -1.66 13.26 -2.86
N LYS A 34 -0.47 13.86 -2.96
CA LYS A 34 0.43 14.03 -1.80
C LYS A 34 -0.21 14.88 -0.70
N ILE A 35 -0.85 15.99 -1.05
CA ILE A 35 -1.50 16.90 -0.08
C ILE A 35 -2.64 16.17 0.64
N ILE A 36 -3.54 15.50 -0.11
CA ILE A 36 -4.64 14.72 0.46
C ILE A 36 -4.10 13.61 1.35
N ASN A 37 -3.12 12.84 0.87
CA ASN A 37 -2.55 11.73 1.63
C ASN A 37 -1.94 12.21 2.94
N SER A 38 -1.19 13.32 2.92
CA SER A 38 -0.60 13.91 4.12
C SER A 38 -1.65 14.30 5.15
N ARG A 39 -2.70 15.03 4.73
CA ARG A 39 -3.80 15.46 5.61
C ARG A 39 -4.57 14.28 6.17
N LEU A 40 -4.91 13.31 5.32
CA LEU A 40 -5.65 12.12 5.73
C LEU A 40 -4.85 11.31 6.74
N ARG A 41 -3.55 11.12 6.49
CA ARG A 41 -2.68 10.38 7.40
C ARG A 41 -2.58 11.05 8.77
N HIS A 42 -2.40 12.36 8.80
CA HIS A 42 -2.35 13.12 10.05
C HIS A 42 -3.65 12.97 10.85
N HIS A 43 -4.81 13.13 10.20
CA HIS A 43 -6.12 12.92 10.83
C HIS A 43 -6.29 11.49 11.40
N LEU A 44 -5.84 10.48 10.66
CA LEU A 44 -5.91 9.08 11.11
C LEU A 44 -4.97 8.77 12.28
N GLU A 45 -3.80 9.43 12.35
CA GLU A 45 -2.84 9.31 13.46
C GLU A 45 -3.36 10.02 14.72
N GLU A 46 -3.84 11.26 14.60
CA GLU A 46 -4.35 12.05 15.74
C GLU A 46 -5.57 11.40 16.39
N ASN A 47 -6.48 10.85 15.59
CA ASN A 47 -7.68 10.19 16.08
C ASN A 47 -7.47 8.69 16.40
N ASN A 48 -6.24 8.18 16.33
CA ASN A 48 -5.90 6.77 16.56
C ASN A 48 -6.78 5.77 15.77
N LEU A 49 -7.13 6.11 14.53
CA LEU A 49 -8.05 5.33 13.69
C LEU A 49 -7.35 4.21 12.92
N TYR A 50 -6.01 4.13 12.99
CA TYR A 50 -5.23 3.03 12.43
C TYR A 50 -5.38 1.76 13.27
N ASN A 51 -5.50 0.63 12.58
CA ASN A 51 -5.33 -0.66 13.24
C ASN A 51 -3.88 -0.78 13.77
N THR A 52 -3.72 -1.23 15.01
CA THR A 52 -2.41 -1.41 15.66
C THR A 52 -1.52 -2.36 14.89
N GLN A 53 -2.12 -3.38 14.27
CA GLN A 53 -1.46 -4.40 13.44
C GLN A 53 -1.32 -4.00 11.96
N GLN A 54 -1.66 -2.76 11.57
CA GLN A 54 -1.38 -2.29 10.22
C GLN A 54 0.05 -1.74 10.14
N TYR A 55 0.86 -2.37 9.29
CA TYR A 55 2.27 -1.98 9.04
C TYR A 55 2.47 -1.37 7.66
N GLY A 56 1.59 -1.66 6.69
CA GLY A 56 1.59 -1.04 5.37
C GLY A 56 1.03 0.39 5.41
N PHE A 57 1.61 1.27 4.59
CA PHE A 57 1.17 2.67 4.41
C PHE A 57 1.18 3.53 5.68
N ARG A 58 2.01 3.18 6.68
CA ARG A 58 2.19 3.96 7.92
C ARG A 58 3.63 4.44 8.07
N GLN A 59 3.83 5.68 8.52
CA GLN A 59 5.18 6.19 8.73
C GLN A 59 5.87 5.46 9.88
N GLY A 60 7.15 5.16 9.72
CA GLY A 60 7.94 4.49 10.76
C GLY A 60 7.67 2.99 10.92
N LYS A 61 6.73 2.41 10.15
CA LYS A 61 6.54 0.96 10.09
C LYS A 61 7.04 0.42 8.75
N SER A 62 7.93 -0.55 8.82
CA SER A 62 8.50 -1.23 7.65
C SER A 62 8.00 -2.66 7.57
N THR A 63 8.09 -3.24 6.38
CA THR A 63 7.84 -4.68 6.18
C THR A 63 8.76 -5.54 7.04
N THR A 64 9.98 -5.06 7.34
CA THR A 64 10.93 -5.77 8.21
C THR A 64 10.41 -5.95 9.64
N HIS A 65 9.62 -5.01 10.17
CA HIS A 65 8.98 -5.18 11.48
C HIS A 65 8.00 -6.36 11.46
N VAL A 66 7.21 -6.50 10.38
CA VAL A 66 6.25 -7.61 10.24
C VAL A 66 6.97 -8.94 10.18
N THR A 67 8.00 -9.04 9.36
CA THR A 67 8.78 -10.27 9.20
C THR A 67 9.43 -10.69 10.53
N ASN A 68 10.02 -9.74 11.26
CA ASN A 68 10.63 -10.01 12.55
C ASN A 68 9.61 -10.49 13.58
N MET A 69 8.46 -9.84 13.69
CA MET A 69 7.40 -10.26 14.60
C MET A 69 6.87 -11.67 14.28
N ILE A 70 6.67 -12.00 13.00
CA ILE A 70 6.24 -13.34 12.58
C ILE A 70 7.32 -14.36 12.95
N HIS A 71 8.59 -14.03 12.69
CA HIS A 71 9.71 -14.90 13.02
C HIS A 71 9.83 -15.14 14.54
N GLU A 72 9.69 -14.10 15.36
CA GLU A 72 9.67 -14.20 16.81
C GLU A 72 8.50 -15.05 17.31
N CYS A 73 7.30 -14.87 16.75
CA CYS A 73 6.13 -15.66 17.09
C CYS A 73 6.33 -17.15 16.78
N VAL A 74 6.84 -17.48 15.59
CA VAL A 74 7.15 -18.87 15.20
C VAL A 74 8.22 -19.46 16.11
N LYS A 75 9.30 -18.70 16.39
CA LYS A 75 10.38 -19.17 17.26
C LYS A 75 9.90 -19.43 18.69
N HIS A 76 9.08 -18.53 19.23
CA HIS A 76 8.50 -18.66 20.57
C HIS A 76 7.59 -19.89 20.67
N ASN A 77 6.67 -20.05 19.71
CA ASN A 77 5.75 -21.19 19.70
C ASN A 77 6.48 -22.52 19.51
N SER A 78 7.52 -22.55 18.67
CA SER A 78 8.36 -23.73 18.47
C SER A 78 9.09 -24.12 19.75
N ALA A 79 9.64 -23.15 20.49
CA ALA A 79 10.29 -23.40 21.78
C ALA A 79 9.34 -23.94 22.86
N GLN A 80 8.04 -23.62 22.77
CA GLN A 80 6.98 -24.13 23.63
C GLN A 80 6.40 -25.48 23.15
N GLY A 81 6.89 -26.03 22.03
CA GLY A 81 6.39 -27.27 21.45
C GLY A 81 5.07 -27.14 20.68
N PHE A 82 4.59 -25.92 20.45
CA PHE A 82 3.36 -25.67 19.68
C PHE A 82 3.61 -25.67 18.17
N LYS A 83 2.70 -26.29 17.41
CA LYS A 83 2.69 -26.20 15.95
C LYS A 83 2.08 -24.86 15.53
N THR A 84 2.81 -24.10 14.72
CA THR A 84 2.35 -22.81 14.18
C THR A 84 2.00 -22.95 12.70
N ALA A 85 0.88 -22.38 12.27
CA ALA A 85 0.47 -22.28 10.87
C ALA A 85 0.25 -20.80 10.50
N ILE A 86 0.59 -20.42 9.27
CA ILE A 86 0.43 -19.07 8.76
C ILE A 86 -0.60 -19.08 7.64
N LEU A 87 -1.63 -18.23 7.76
CA LEU A 87 -2.61 -17.99 6.71
C LEU A 87 -2.28 -16.65 6.02
N SER A 88 -1.87 -16.73 4.75
CA SER A 88 -1.67 -15.55 3.91
C SER A 88 -2.88 -15.33 3.01
N LYS A 89 -3.44 -14.13 3.05
CA LYS A 89 -4.56 -13.72 2.19
C LYS A 89 -4.11 -12.60 1.27
N ASP A 90 -4.10 -12.88 -0.03
CA ASP A 90 -3.85 -11.88 -1.07
C ASP A 90 -5.17 -11.54 -1.79
N VAL A 91 -5.38 -10.25 -2.08
CA VAL A 91 -6.61 -9.76 -2.72
C VAL A 91 -6.30 -9.35 -4.15
N GLN A 92 -6.84 -10.11 -5.11
CA GLN A 92 -6.66 -9.79 -6.53
C GLN A 92 -7.33 -8.45 -6.87
N LYS A 93 -6.58 -7.54 -7.51
CA LYS A 93 -7.07 -6.23 -7.98
C LYS A 93 -7.82 -5.44 -6.89
N ALA A 94 -7.22 -5.36 -5.70
CA ALA A 94 -7.84 -4.78 -4.51
C ALA A 94 -8.49 -3.40 -4.72
N PHE A 95 -7.96 -2.54 -5.61
CA PHE A 95 -8.54 -1.23 -5.92
C PHE A 95 -9.75 -1.28 -6.86
N ASP A 96 -9.82 -2.29 -7.74
CA ASP A 96 -10.92 -2.46 -8.69
C ASP A 96 -12.12 -3.17 -8.03
N THR A 97 -11.86 -4.01 -7.02
CA THR A 97 -12.88 -4.81 -6.34
C THR A 97 -13.48 -4.14 -5.11
N VAL A 98 -13.16 -2.87 -4.82
CA VAL A 98 -13.67 -2.19 -3.63
C VAL A 98 -15.14 -1.86 -3.78
N TRP A 99 -15.94 -2.19 -2.77
CA TRP A 99 -17.31 -1.73 -2.68
C TRP A 99 -17.36 -0.23 -2.35
N HIS A 100 -17.53 0.60 -3.38
CA HIS A 100 -17.50 2.07 -3.25
C HIS A 100 -18.54 2.63 -2.26
N SER A 101 -19.78 2.13 -2.27
CA SER A 101 -20.82 2.61 -1.35
C SER A 101 -20.45 2.32 0.12
N GLY A 102 -19.95 1.12 0.40
CA GLY A 102 -19.47 0.75 1.73
C GLY A 102 -18.22 1.54 2.14
N LEU A 103 -17.33 1.84 1.19
CA LEU A 103 -16.16 2.68 1.45
C LEU A 103 -16.56 4.11 1.82
N ILE A 104 -17.49 4.73 1.08
CA ILE A 104 -17.98 6.09 1.37
C ILE A 104 -18.65 6.12 2.76
N TRP A 105 -19.47 5.12 3.07
CA TRP A 105 -20.09 4.99 4.40
C TRP A 105 -19.03 4.89 5.51
N LYS A 106 -17.95 4.13 5.31
CA LYS A 106 -16.84 4.06 6.26
C LYS A 106 -16.12 5.41 6.40
N ILE A 107 -15.87 6.10 5.30
CA ILE A 107 -15.20 7.41 5.31
C ILE A 107 -15.99 8.43 6.13
N HIS A 108 -17.30 8.47 5.93
CA HIS A 108 -18.16 9.38 6.67
C HIS A 108 -18.29 8.99 8.14
N ASN A 109 -18.70 7.75 8.42
CA ASN A 109 -19.13 7.38 9.76
C ASN A 109 -17.99 6.90 10.67
N ARG A 110 -16.89 6.38 10.10
CA ARG A 110 -15.74 5.88 10.88
C ARG A 110 -14.60 6.88 10.91
N PHE A 111 -14.38 7.63 9.84
CA PHE A 111 -13.30 8.62 9.77
C PHE A 111 -13.78 10.07 9.98
N ASN A 112 -15.09 10.28 10.15
CA ASN A 112 -15.71 11.60 10.37
C ASN A 112 -15.30 12.64 9.31
N LEU A 113 -15.24 12.20 8.05
CA LEU A 113 -14.88 13.04 6.92
C LEU A 113 -16.13 13.49 6.15
N PRO A 114 -16.14 14.71 5.59
CA PRO A 114 -17.30 15.23 4.86
C PRO A 114 -17.66 14.35 3.67
N MET A 115 -18.95 14.19 3.43
CA MET A 115 -19.44 13.40 2.30
C MET A 115 -18.91 13.97 0.98
N PRO A 116 -18.50 13.10 0.04
CA PRO A 116 -18.22 13.55 -1.31
C PRO A 116 -19.48 14.15 -1.92
N ILE A 117 -19.35 15.33 -2.52
CA ILE A 117 -20.44 16.06 -3.17
C ILE A 117 -21.01 15.16 -4.27
N LYS A 118 -22.26 14.71 -4.10
CA LYS A 118 -23.00 14.06 -5.17
C LYS A 118 -23.26 15.09 -6.25
N LYS A 119 -22.78 14.82 -7.47
CA LYS A 119 -23.23 15.55 -8.66
C LYS A 119 -24.64 15.10 -9.04
#